data_AF-A0A953Z9S1-F1
#
_entry.id   AF-A0A953Z9S1-F1
#
_cell.length_a   1.000
_cell.length_b   1.000
_cell.length_c   1.000
_cell.angle_alpha   90.00
_cell.angle_beta   90.00
_cell.angle_gamma   90.00
#
_symmetry.space_group_name_H-M   'P 1'
#
loop_
_entity.id
_entity.type
_entity.pdbx_description
1 polymer ?
#
loop_
_entity_poly.entity_id
_entity_poly.type
_entity_poly.pdbx_seq_one_letter_code
_entity_poly.pdbx_strand_id
1 'polypeptide(L)'
;MEGPEEKLAGDGLSRKGKRAPMQITVDVKLPEYQGLEWLNAKLPTEGEQWPKFGTSSLLDVSGDDYDPSREDVREYAKGKPWVWPARRICFLTDIHADADALFASLVASGGIRKTGPEDTAFEITNLGHETLFVFGGDTFDKGPSNLRLL
;
A
#
# COMPACT_ATOMS: atom_id res chain seq x y z
N MET A 1 -60.66 -27.83 -18.95
CA MET A 1 -60.81 -27.68 -17.50
C MET A 1 -59.51 -27.13 -16.96
N GLU A 2 -59.63 -26.31 -15.92
CA GLU A 2 -58.65 -25.34 -15.44
C GLU A 2 -57.49 -25.96 -14.64
N GLY A 3 -56.45 -25.16 -14.36
CA GLY A 3 -55.55 -25.33 -13.21
C GLY A 3 -56.12 -24.65 -11.94
N PRO A 4 -55.31 -24.24 -10.94
CA PRO A 4 -53.84 -24.25 -10.82
C PRO A 4 -53.38 -25.49 -9.99
N GLU A 5 -52.51 -25.52 -8.96
CA GLU A 5 -51.75 -24.53 -8.18
C GLU A 5 -50.29 -24.32 -8.65
N GLU A 6 -49.71 -23.16 -8.32
CA GLU A 6 -48.26 -23.00 -8.14
C GLU A 6 -47.98 -22.89 -6.63
N LYS A 7 -47.01 -23.65 -6.09
CA LYS A 7 -46.57 -23.50 -4.68
C LYS A 7 -45.06 -23.35 -4.58
N LEU A 8 -44.65 -22.10 -4.37
CA LEU A 8 -43.28 -21.65 -4.18
C LEU A 8 -42.64 -22.32 -2.94
N ALA A 9 -41.39 -22.76 -3.08
CA ALA A 9 -40.62 -23.35 -1.99
C ALA A 9 -40.18 -22.28 -0.98
N GLY A 10 -40.95 -22.12 0.10
CA GLY A 10 -40.62 -21.24 1.21
C GLY A 10 -39.55 -21.81 2.14
N ASP A 11 -38.28 -21.84 1.70
CA ASP A 11 -37.16 -22.25 2.55
C ASP A 11 -36.43 -21.04 3.17
N GLY A 12 -36.57 -20.91 4.49
CA GLY A 12 -36.29 -19.69 5.24
C GLY A 12 -34.80 -19.45 5.53
N LEU A 13 -34.00 -19.14 4.51
CA LEU A 13 -32.56 -18.87 4.65
C LEU A 13 -32.25 -17.55 5.38
N SER A 14 -32.43 -17.55 6.70
CA SER A 14 -31.89 -16.53 7.61
C SER A 14 -30.36 -16.58 7.62
N ARG A 15 -29.72 -15.93 6.64
CA ARG A 15 -28.26 -15.76 6.56
C ARG A 15 -27.80 -14.41 7.10
N LYS A 16 -28.35 -13.96 8.24
CA LYS A 16 -27.76 -12.87 9.06
C LYS A 16 -26.49 -13.30 9.81
N GLY A 17 -25.67 -14.13 9.17
CA GLY A 17 -24.29 -14.36 9.59
C GLY A 17 -23.45 -13.16 9.19
N LYS A 18 -23.28 -12.18 10.09
CA LYS A 18 -22.14 -11.27 10.04
C LYS A 18 -20.88 -12.15 10.13
N ARG A 19 -20.30 -12.53 8.99
CA ARG A 19 -18.94 -13.08 8.97
C ARG A 19 -18.06 -12.02 9.61
N ALA A 20 -17.40 -12.36 10.72
CA ALA A 20 -16.37 -11.52 11.29
C ALA A 20 -15.34 -11.19 10.19
N PRO A 21 -14.77 -9.97 10.15
CA PRO A 21 -13.71 -9.67 9.20
C PRO A 21 -12.61 -10.72 9.37
N MET A 22 -12.29 -11.42 8.28
CA MET A 22 -11.23 -12.42 8.28
C MET A 22 -9.91 -11.68 8.39
N GLN A 23 -9.44 -11.49 9.63
CA GLN A 23 -8.15 -10.89 9.94
C GLN A 23 -7.06 -11.84 9.44
N ILE A 24 -6.55 -11.56 8.25
CA ILE A 24 -5.36 -12.21 7.72
C ILE A 24 -4.18 -11.53 8.43
N THR A 25 -3.78 -12.08 9.57
CA THR A 25 -2.55 -11.68 10.27
C THR A 25 -1.35 -12.09 9.41
N VAL A 26 -0.89 -11.15 8.57
CA VAL A 26 0.38 -11.28 7.86
C VAL A 26 1.51 -11.02 8.86
N ASP A 27 2.44 -11.96 9.00
CA ASP A 27 3.67 -11.74 9.77
C ASP A 27 4.62 -10.85 8.95
N VAL A 28 4.52 -9.54 9.14
CA VAL A 28 5.29 -8.55 8.36
C VAL A 28 6.69 -8.40 8.97
N LYS A 29 7.60 -9.30 8.57
CA LYS A 29 9.03 -9.12 8.87
C LYS A 29 9.57 -7.86 8.17
N LEU A 30 9.73 -6.79 8.94
CA LEU A 30 10.46 -5.59 8.56
C LEU A 30 11.96 -5.88 8.35
N PRO A 31 12.67 -5.09 7.52
CA PRO A 31 14.12 -5.21 7.37
C PRO A 31 14.87 -4.60 8.56
N GLU A 32 16.11 -5.05 8.77
CA GLU A 32 17.02 -4.49 9.77
C GLU A 32 17.60 -3.17 9.25
N TYR A 33 17.14 -2.04 9.80
CA TYR A 33 17.57 -0.69 9.40
C TYR A 33 19.03 -0.42 9.76
N GLN A 34 19.77 0.25 8.87
CA GLN A 34 21.21 0.51 8.97
C GLN A 34 21.53 1.97 8.63
N GLY A 35 22.45 2.59 9.38
CA GLY A 35 22.76 4.02 9.25
C GLY A 35 21.73 4.94 9.91
N LEU A 36 21.02 4.46 10.95
CA LEU A 36 20.02 5.22 11.69
C LEU A 36 20.59 6.45 12.39
N GLU A 37 21.87 6.42 12.75
CA GLU A 37 22.62 7.52 13.33
C GLU A 37 22.81 8.71 12.36
N TRP A 38 22.56 8.50 11.07
CA TRP A 38 22.57 9.53 10.01
C TRP A 38 21.16 9.92 9.53
N LEU A 39 20.10 9.52 10.25
CA LEU A 39 18.70 9.80 9.92
C LEU A 39 18.00 10.55 11.06
N ASN A 40 17.44 11.73 10.75
CA ASN A 40 16.56 12.46 11.66
C ASN A 40 15.10 11.98 11.56
N ALA A 41 14.88 10.66 11.61
CA ALA A 41 13.56 10.05 11.37
C ALA A 41 13.29 8.85 12.29
N LYS A 42 12.04 8.68 12.71
CA LYS A 42 11.56 7.47 13.40
C LYS A 42 10.97 6.52 12.37
N LEU A 43 11.69 5.45 12.05
CA LEU A 43 11.23 4.45 11.08
C LEU A 43 10.17 3.52 11.72
N PRO A 44 9.28 2.89 10.92
CA PRO A 44 8.24 2.00 11.45
C PRO A 44 8.81 0.80 12.21
N THR A 45 8.21 0.44 13.34
CA THR A 45 8.58 -0.78 14.10
C THR A 45 7.59 -1.94 13.90
N GLU A 46 6.47 -1.67 13.23
CA GLU A 46 5.39 -2.61 12.96
C GLU A 46 4.95 -2.46 11.50
N GLY A 47 4.39 -3.52 10.92
CA GLY A 47 3.85 -3.53 9.56
C GLY A 47 2.43 -4.07 9.54
N GLU A 48 1.55 -3.46 8.75
CA GLU A 48 0.13 -3.80 8.65
C GLU A 48 -0.28 -4.23 7.24
N GLN A 49 -1.35 -5.01 7.11
CA GLN A 49 -1.86 -5.43 5.81
C GLN A 49 -2.57 -4.27 5.12
N TRP A 50 -2.06 -3.87 3.96
CA TRP A 50 -2.77 -3.00 3.02
C TRP A 50 -3.50 -3.83 1.94
N PRO A 51 -4.75 -3.49 1.57
CA PRO A 51 -5.64 -2.54 2.24
C PRO A 51 -6.22 -3.12 3.54
N LYS A 52 -6.45 -2.26 4.55
CA LYS A 52 -7.09 -2.61 5.84
C LYS A 52 -8.54 -3.11 5.67
N PHE A 53 -8.73 -4.42 5.60
CA PHE A 53 -10.07 -5.01 5.47
C PHE A 53 -10.87 -4.98 6.79
N GLY A 54 -11.95 -4.19 6.83
CA GLY A 54 -12.99 -4.28 7.87
C GLY A 54 -13.20 -3.01 8.70
N THR A 55 -12.28 -2.05 8.66
CA THR A 55 -12.51 -0.68 9.13
C THR A 55 -13.23 0.14 8.05
N SER A 56 -14.24 0.91 8.43
CA SER A 56 -15.09 1.72 7.51
C SER A 56 -14.43 3.04 7.08
N SER A 57 -13.11 3.03 6.84
CA SER A 57 -12.27 4.23 6.74
C SER A 57 -11.07 4.01 5.80
N LEU A 58 -11.32 3.43 4.63
CA LEU A 58 -10.39 3.40 3.48
C LEU A 58 -10.95 4.06 2.22
N LEU A 59 -12.26 4.23 2.16
CA LEU A 59 -12.84 5.25 1.31
C LEU A 59 -12.49 6.58 1.99
N ASP A 60 -11.67 7.38 1.32
CA ASP A 60 -11.74 8.81 1.52
C ASP A 60 -13.17 9.26 1.16
N VAL A 61 -13.68 10.29 1.82
CA VAL A 61 -15.00 10.84 1.51
C VAL A 61 -14.82 11.94 0.46
N SER A 62 -14.15 11.58 -0.63
CA SER A 62 -13.91 12.44 -1.80
C SER A 62 -15.26 12.79 -2.43
N GLY A 63 -15.62 14.08 -2.40
CA GLY A 63 -16.94 14.55 -2.78
C GLY A 63 -17.20 14.49 -4.29
N ASP A 64 -18.40 14.05 -4.64
CA ASP A 64 -19.11 14.15 -5.94
C ASP A 64 -18.43 13.63 -7.24
N ASP A 65 -17.13 13.35 -7.24
CA ASP A 65 -16.45 12.66 -8.34
C ASP A 65 -16.66 11.14 -8.33
N TYR A 66 -16.65 10.54 -9.52
CA TYR A 66 -17.09 9.14 -9.77
C TYR A 66 -16.06 8.10 -9.31
N ASP A 67 -16.06 7.77 -8.00
CA ASP A 67 -15.36 6.59 -7.47
C ASP A 67 -16.10 5.30 -7.91
N PRO A 68 -15.47 4.40 -8.71
CA PRO A 68 -16.13 3.20 -9.20
C PRO A 68 -16.48 2.23 -8.07
N SER A 69 -17.65 1.59 -8.13
CA SER A 69 -18.09 0.72 -7.05
C SER A 69 -17.16 -0.48 -6.86
N ARG A 70 -17.17 -1.06 -5.65
CA ARG A 70 -16.36 -2.27 -5.34
C ARG A 70 -16.70 -3.44 -6.26
N GLU A 71 -17.92 -3.46 -6.78
CA GLU A 71 -18.44 -4.39 -7.77
C GLU A 71 -17.86 -4.09 -9.17
N ASP A 72 -17.82 -2.82 -9.60
CA ASP A 72 -17.19 -2.40 -10.87
C ASP A 72 -15.69 -2.66 -10.89
N VAL A 73 -14.97 -2.29 -9.82
CA VAL A 73 -13.53 -2.56 -9.66
C VAL A 73 -13.26 -4.07 -9.68
N ARG A 74 -14.15 -4.87 -9.06
CA ARG A 74 -14.06 -6.34 -9.10
C ARG A 74 -14.33 -6.89 -10.50
N GLU A 75 -15.30 -6.37 -11.24
CA GLU A 75 -15.61 -6.86 -12.59
C GLU A 75 -14.49 -6.51 -13.56
N TYR A 76 -14.00 -5.27 -13.52
CA TYR A 76 -12.81 -4.82 -14.24
C TYR A 76 -11.61 -5.73 -13.93
N ALA A 77 -11.38 -6.03 -12.65
CA ALA A 77 -10.26 -6.86 -12.21
C ALA A 77 -10.35 -8.31 -12.73
N LYS A 78 -11.53 -8.94 -12.80
CA LYS A 78 -11.68 -10.30 -13.37
C LYS A 78 -11.14 -10.41 -14.81
N GLY A 79 -11.31 -9.34 -15.59
CA GLY A 79 -10.91 -9.29 -17.00
C GLY A 79 -9.42 -9.01 -17.25
N LYS A 80 -8.58 -8.92 -16.21
CA LYS A 80 -7.15 -8.61 -16.36
C LYS A 80 -6.24 -9.79 -15.97
N PRO A 81 -5.14 -10.02 -16.71
CA PRO A 81 -4.07 -10.90 -16.27
C PRO A 81 -3.27 -10.21 -15.16
N TRP A 82 -3.72 -10.32 -13.91
CA TRP A 82 -2.98 -9.83 -12.75
C TRP A 82 -1.71 -10.66 -12.54
N VAL A 83 -0.61 -10.21 -13.13
CA VAL A 83 0.72 -10.79 -12.92
C VAL A 83 1.28 -10.22 -11.61
N TRP A 84 1.49 -11.09 -10.62
CA TRP A 84 2.25 -10.71 -9.43
C TRP A 84 3.69 -10.38 -9.84
N PRO A 85 4.28 -9.26 -9.36
CA PRO A 85 5.61 -8.85 -9.82
C PRO A 85 6.68 -9.87 -9.42
N ALA A 86 7.57 -10.18 -10.37
CA ALA A 86 8.67 -11.13 -10.19
C ALA A 86 9.82 -10.60 -9.29
N ARG A 87 9.66 -9.40 -8.73
CA ARG A 87 10.58 -8.71 -7.81
C ARG A 87 9.75 -7.97 -6.76
N ARG A 88 10.36 -7.62 -5.63
CA ARG A 88 9.75 -6.66 -4.69
C ARG A 88 9.60 -5.32 -5.40
N ILE A 89 8.47 -4.64 -5.20
CA ILE A 89 8.26 -3.25 -5.62
C ILE A 89 8.17 -2.40 -4.36
N CYS A 90 8.89 -1.29 -4.34
CA CYS A 90 8.72 -0.21 -3.37
C CYS A 90 8.19 1.00 -4.12
N PHE A 91 6.94 1.40 -3.81
CA PHE A 91 6.30 2.56 -4.42
C PHE A 91 6.39 3.74 -3.44
N LEU A 92 6.97 4.85 -3.89
CA LEU A 92 7.18 6.07 -3.13
C LEU A 92 6.53 7.22 -3.89
N THR A 93 5.75 8.06 -3.20
CA THR A 93 4.93 9.11 -3.82
C THR A 93 4.84 10.30 -2.87
N ASP A 94 4.46 11.47 -3.40
CA ASP A 94 4.14 12.66 -2.60
C ASP A 94 5.27 13.09 -1.65
N ILE A 95 6.51 12.94 -2.16
CA ILE A 95 7.75 13.31 -1.46
C ILE A 95 7.80 14.82 -1.20
N HIS A 96 7.08 15.63 -1.99
CA HIS A 96 6.91 17.08 -1.80
C HIS A 96 8.22 17.80 -1.42
N ALA A 97 9.26 17.63 -2.23
CA ALA A 97 10.58 18.24 -2.05
C ALA A 97 11.31 17.92 -0.72
N ASP A 98 10.93 16.87 0.02
CA ASP A 98 11.59 16.46 1.26
C ASP A 98 12.59 15.30 1.04
N ALA A 99 13.87 15.66 0.95
CA ALA A 99 14.98 14.71 0.81
C ALA A 99 15.19 13.83 2.07
N ASP A 100 14.91 14.35 3.27
CA ASP A 100 15.12 13.59 4.50
C ASP A 100 14.00 12.55 4.69
N ALA A 101 12.77 12.88 4.32
CA ALA A 101 11.67 11.93 4.20
C ALA A 101 11.94 10.86 3.12
N LEU A 102 12.56 11.22 1.99
CA LEU A 102 12.99 10.26 0.98
C LEU A 102 14.06 9.29 1.52
N PHE A 103 15.13 9.78 2.15
CA PHE A 103 16.16 8.90 2.73
C PHE A 103 15.61 8.01 3.84
N ALA A 104 14.73 8.54 4.70
CA ALA A 104 14.02 7.75 5.71
C ALA A 104 13.17 6.64 5.06
N SER A 105 12.45 6.94 3.98
CA SER A 105 11.62 5.96 3.25
C SER A 105 12.46 4.88 2.56
N LEU A 106 13.59 5.26 1.95
CA LEU A 106 14.50 4.31 1.29
C LEU A 106 15.18 3.37 2.30
N VAL A 107 15.57 3.86 3.49
CA VAL A 107 16.07 2.99 4.57
C VAL A 107 14.94 2.16 5.20
N ALA A 108 13.73 2.70 5.35
CA ALA A 108 12.56 1.97 5.85
C ALA A 108 12.14 0.81 4.92
N SER A 109 12.40 0.92 3.61
CA SER A 109 12.22 -0.18 2.66
C SER A 109 13.27 -1.31 2.79
N GLY A 110 14.37 -1.05 3.52
CA GLY A 110 15.58 -1.88 3.55
C GLY A 110 16.42 -1.80 2.28
N GLY A 111 16.09 -0.89 1.35
CA GLY A 111 16.73 -0.76 0.04
C GLY A 111 18.12 -0.14 0.07
N ILE A 112 18.36 0.80 0.99
CA ILE A 112 19.67 1.43 1.20
C ILE A 112 20.05 1.41 2.69
N ARG A 113 21.32 1.68 2.98
CA ARG A 113 21.80 2.16 4.27
C ARG A 113 22.47 3.52 4.08
N LYS A 114 22.37 4.43 5.06
CA LYS A 114 23.23 5.63 5.11
C LYS A 114 24.61 5.23 5.63
N THR A 115 25.66 5.85 5.10
CA THR A 115 27.08 5.63 5.49
C THR A 115 27.77 6.92 5.97
N GLY A 116 27.03 8.02 6.00
CA GLY A 116 27.44 9.33 6.50
C GLY A 116 26.28 10.32 6.41
N PRO A 117 26.48 11.59 6.80
CA PRO A 117 25.41 12.59 6.82
C PRO A 117 24.99 13.02 5.41
N GLU A 118 25.95 13.19 4.49
CA GLU A 118 25.76 13.72 3.13
C GLU A 118 24.72 12.93 2.31
N ASP A 119 24.06 13.61 1.38
CA ASP A 119 23.03 13.01 0.52
C ASP A 119 23.61 11.94 -0.44
N THR A 120 24.91 12.01 -0.75
CA THR A 120 25.63 10.96 -1.50
C THR A 120 26.20 9.84 -0.63
N ALA A 121 26.14 9.96 0.71
CA ALA A 121 26.69 8.98 1.65
C ALA A 121 25.66 7.89 1.98
N PHE A 122 25.37 7.03 0.99
CA PHE A 122 24.56 5.83 1.15
C PHE A 122 25.07 4.68 0.28
N GLU A 123 24.66 3.46 0.62
CA GLU A 123 24.92 2.25 -0.16
C GLU A 123 23.62 1.47 -0.39
N ILE A 124 23.44 0.93 -1.59
CA ILE A 124 22.32 0.04 -1.92
C ILE A 124 22.57 -1.32 -1.26
N THR A 125 21.55 -1.90 -0.62
CA THR A 125 21.65 -3.23 -0.01
C THR A 125 21.40 -4.34 -1.05
N ASN A 126 21.69 -5.60 -0.70
CA ASN A 126 21.31 -6.75 -1.52
C ASN A 126 19.80 -6.75 -1.82
N LEU A 127 18.97 -6.41 -0.81
CA LEU A 127 17.51 -6.28 -0.97
C LEU A 127 17.14 -5.10 -1.89
N GLY A 128 17.89 -4.00 -1.85
CA GLY A 128 17.75 -2.88 -2.77
C GLY A 128 18.00 -3.27 -4.22
N HIS A 129 19.05 -4.04 -4.49
CA HIS A 129 19.35 -4.56 -5.83
C HIS A 129 18.29 -5.54 -6.36
N GLU A 130 17.58 -6.25 -5.47
CA GLU A 130 16.44 -7.11 -5.81
C GLU A 130 15.09 -6.37 -5.92
N THR A 131 15.03 -5.10 -5.49
CA THR A 131 13.80 -4.30 -5.42
C THR A 131 13.70 -3.30 -6.57
N LEU A 132 12.51 -3.20 -7.17
CA LEU A 132 12.17 -2.11 -8.09
C LEU A 132 11.60 -0.94 -7.30
N PHE A 133 12.32 0.19 -7.28
CA PHE A 133 11.82 1.45 -6.76
C PHE A 133 11.03 2.19 -7.84
N VAL A 134 9.83 2.64 -7.49
CA VAL A 134 8.92 3.37 -8.38
C VAL A 134 8.53 4.67 -7.69
N PHE A 135 8.85 5.80 -8.33
CA PHE A 135 8.48 7.13 -7.86
C PHE A 135 7.20 7.58 -8.57
N GLY A 136 6.13 7.78 -7.80
CA GLY A 136 4.76 7.94 -8.31
C GLY A 136 4.43 9.31 -8.89
N GLY A 137 4.99 10.39 -8.32
CA GLY A 137 4.65 11.76 -8.69
C GLY A 137 4.97 12.77 -7.57
N ASP A 138 4.48 13.99 -7.78
CA ASP A 138 4.48 15.16 -6.88
C ASP A 138 5.72 15.31 -5.96
N THR A 139 6.89 15.15 -6.57
CA THR A 139 8.18 15.01 -5.89
C THR A 139 8.91 16.35 -5.67
N PHE A 140 8.61 17.38 -6.47
CA PHE A 140 9.41 18.62 -6.56
C PHE A 140 8.66 19.91 -6.19
N ASP A 141 7.62 19.82 -5.37
CA ASP A 141 6.82 20.98 -4.94
C ASP A 141 6.62 21.04 -3.41
N LYS A 142 6.02 22.13 -2.92
CA LYS A 142 5.65 22.44 -1.52
C LYS A 142 6.79 22.49 -0.47
N GLY A 143 7.70 21.52 -0.40
CA GLY A 143 8.63 21.34 0.72
C GLY A 143 10.06 21.92 0.58
N PRO A 144 10.98 21.55 1.50
CA PRO A 144 12.14 22.38 1.85
C PRO A 144 13.41 22.14 1.02
N SER A 145 13.56 20.97 0.40
CA SER A 145 14.87 20.41 -0.02
C SER A 145 14.93 20.10 -1.52
N ASN A 146 14.23 20.88 -2.35
CA ASN A 146 14.08 20.66 -3.79
C ASN A 146 15.41 20.44 -4.56
N LEU A 147 16.49 21.10 -4.14
CA LEU A 147 17.84 20.96 -4.75
C LEU A 147 18.65 19.76 -4.21
N ARG A 148 18.22 19.10 -3.13
CA ARG A 148 18.85 17.86 -2.59
C ARG A 148 18.25 16.59 -3.21
N LEU A 149 17.21 16.73 -4.04
CA LEU A 149 16.57 15.65 -4.79
C LEU A 149 17.06 15.53 -6.25
N LEU A 150 18.12 16.26 -6.62
CA LEU A 150 18.65 16.38 -7.98
C LEU A 150 20.13 15.97 -8.05
#